data_AF-A0A2D8I2R1-F1
#
_entry.id   AF-A0A2D8I2R1-F1
#
_cell.length_a   1.000
_cell.length_b   1.000
_cell.length_c   1.000
_cell.angle_alpha   90.00
_cell.angle_beta   90.00
_cell.angle_gamma   90.00
#
_symmetry.space_group_name_H-M   'P 1'
#
loop_
_entity.id
_entity.type
_entity.pdbx_description
1 polymer ?
#
loop_
_entity_poly.entity_id
_entity_poly.type
_entity_poly.pdbx_seq_one_letter_code
_entity_poly.pdbx_strand_id
1 'polypeptide(L)'
;MRKPNLKRKGFTLIELLVVIAIIGILMGMVGPKVFDLLTGSKVKKTQSIFRSWVTQLYQYKEHYKYFPPFLLEEDEGVPIVLSEDESHESFVIALKGMKWDPNAMEWQPLEQGSELRDQNRKAREFHSFSEDEFGSEGYLADSWGGRKINVVVDQDGDGIIKLETAAVDKIVSALKEEYDSEIVDAAKEKISVIREKVGIYVLYDGTGETESENAFSWDIAKYLDEE
;
A
#
# COMPACT_ATOMS: atom_id res chain seq x y z
N MET A 1 12.21 63.86 38.78
CA MET A 1 12.58 62.45 38.97
C MET A 1 12.80 61.80 37.61
N ARG A 2 14.04 61.43 37.24
CA ARG A 2 14.35 60.76 35.97
C ARG A 2 14.28 59.25 36.18
N LYS A 3 13.39 58.55 35.45
CA LYS A 3 13.33 57.08 35.45
C LYS A 3 14.58 56.54 34.73
N PRO A 4 15.32 55.57 35.29
CA PRO A 4 16.46 54.98 34.61
C PRO A 4 15.96 54.20 33.39
N ASN A 5 16.48 54.57 32.20
CA ASN A 5 16.30 53.80 30.98
C ASN A 5 17.01 52.45 31.16
N LEU A 6 16.24 51.38 31.35
CA LEU A 6 16.74 50.02 31.22
C LEU A 6 17.23 49.84 29.79
N LYS A 7 18.55 49.84 29.58
CA LYS A 7 19.16 49.56 28.28
C LYS A 7 18.66 48.20 27.82
N ARG A 8 17.84 48.16 26.76
CA ARG A 8 17.50 46.92 26.08
C ARG A 8 18.81 46.34 25.53
N LYS A 9 19.25 45.20 26.08
CA LYS A 9 20.37 44.45 25.50
C LYS A 9 19.89 43.91 24.15
N GLY A 10 20.55 44.34 23.07
CA GLY A 10 20.31 43.80 21.74
C GLY A 10 20.96 42.43 21.61
N PHE A 11 20.38 41.57 20.78
CA PHE A 11 20.97 40.29 20.40
C PHE A 11 22.29 40.52 19.65
N THR A 12 23.31 39.75 20.01
CA THR A 12 24.58 39.73 19.30
C THR A 12 24.54 38.73 18.15
N LEU A 13 25.34 38.99 17.10
CA LEU A 13 25.49 38.05 15.98
C LEU A 13 26.00 36.68 16.45
N ILE A 14 26.87 36.67 17.48
CA ILE A 14 27.43 35.42 18.01
C ILE A 14 26.37 34.58 18.73
N GLU A 15 25.45 35.20 19.47
CA GLU A 15 24.31 34.49 20.09
C GLU A 15 23.42 33.84 19.03
N LEU A 16 23.14 34.55 17.93
CA LEU A 16 22.35 33.99 16.83
C LEU A 16 23.10 32.84 16.13
N LEU A 17 24.42 32.96 15.93
CA LEU A 17 25.25 31.96 15.28
C LEU A 17 25.30 30.65 16.10
N VAL A 18 25.47 30.76 17.42
CA VAL A 18 25.44 29.59 18.30
C VAL A 18 24.10 28.88 18.26
N VAL A 19 22.98 29.63 18.21
CA VAL A 19 21.64 29.04 18.14
C VAL A 19 21.44 28.25 16.85
N ILE A 20 21.78 28.81 15.68
CA ILE A 20 21.65 28.08 14.41
C ILE A 20 22.61 26.89 14.32
N ALA A 21 23.80 26.98 14.94
CA ALA A 21 24.75 25.87 15.00
C ALA A 21 24.19 24.71 15.85
N ILE A 22 23.60 25.00 17.01
CA ILE A 22 22.95 23.99 17.86
C ILE A 22 21.75 23.37 17.13
N ILE A 23 20.91 24.19 16.48
CA ILE A 23 19.77 23.69 15.67
C ILE A 23 20.27 22.79 14.54
N GLY A 24 21.35 23.16 13.85
CA GLY A 24 21.95 22.35 12.77
C GLY A 24 22.47 21.00 13.25
N ILE A 25 23.13 20.96 14.42
CA ILE A 25 23.60 19.70 15.04
C ILE A 25 22.40 18.81 15.42
N LEU A 26 21.37 19.39 16.04
CA LEU A 26 20.16 18.65 16.41
C LEU A 26 19.43 18.10 15.18
N MET A 27 19.24 18.92 14.14
CA MET A 27 18.62 18.48 12.89
C MET A 27 19.46 17.42 12.17
N GLY A 28 20.79 17.52 12.19
CA GLY A 28 21.68 16.52 11.59
C GLY A 28 21.58 15.14 12.25
N MET A 29 21.30 15.09 13.56
CA MET A 29 21.15 13.83 14.30
C MET A 29 19.71 13.28 14.25
N VAL A 30 18.71 14.15 14.29
CA VAL A 30 17.29 13.76 14.37
C VAL A 30 16.69 13.52 12.98
N GLY A 31 17.15 14.25 11.95
CA GLY A 31 16.62 14.20 10.59
C GLY A 31 16.50 12.77 10.04
N PRO A 32 17.60 12.01 9.91
CA PRO A 32 17.57 10.66 9.33
C PRO A 32 16.60 9.73 10.07
N LYS A 33 16.61 9.75 11.40
CA LYS A 33 15.73 8.90 12.22
C LYS A 33 14.25 9.23 12.05
N VAL A 34 13.90 10.50 11.85
CA VAL A 34 12.51 10.89 11.59
C VAL A 34 12.08 10.39 10.21
N PHE A 35 12.93 10.46 9.19
CA PHE A 35 12.65 9.89 7.87
C PHE A 35 12.44 8.38 7.92
N ASP A 36 13.34 7.62 8.57
CA ASP A 36 13.21 6.16 8.70
C ASP A 36 11.91 5.75 9.42
N LEU A 37 11.53 6.49 10.47
CA LEU A 37 10.29 6.24 11.20
C LEU A 37 9.04 6.56 10.36
N LEU A 38 9.08 7.62 9.55
CA LEU A 38 7.98 7.96 8.66
C LEU A 38 7.81 6.88 7.58
N THR A 39 8.90 6.42 6.96
CA THR A 39 8.86 5.34 5.96
C THR A 39 8.32 4.04 6.56
N GLY A 40 8.84 3.62 7.71
CA GLY A 40 8.33 2.43 8.40
C GLY A 40 6.86 2.55 8.85
N SER A 41 6.39 3.76 9.16
CA SER A 41 4.97 3.99 9.50
C SER A 41 4.05 3.82 8.29
N LYS A 42 4.48 4.28 7.12
CA LYS A 42 3.75 4.14 5.85
C LYS A 42 3.66 2.66 5.42
N VAL A 43 4.76 1.89 5.53
CA VAL A 43 4.74 0.43 5.29
C VAL A 43 3.69 -0.25 6.16
N LYS A 44 3.73 0.00 7.48
CA LYS A 44 2.77 -0.62 8.42
C LYS A 44 1.33 -0.21 8.15
N LYS A 45 1.10 1.05 7.76
CA LYS A 45 -0.23 1.54 7.39
C LYS A 45 -0.74 0.82 6.13
N THR A 46 0.06 0.75 5.07
CA THR A 46 -0.27 0.04 3.83
C THR A 46 -0.57 -1.44 4.11
N GLN A 47 0.28 -2.12 4.89
CA GLN A 47 0.04 -3.51 5.30
C GLN A 47 -1.28 -3.67 6.08
N SER A 48 -1.63 -2.71 6.95
CA SER A 48 -2.90 -2.73 7.69
C SER A 48 -4.11 -2.58 6.76
N ILE A 49 -4.04 -1.67 5.78
CA ILE A 49 -5.09 -1.49 4.75
C ILE A 49 -5.24 -2.78 3.94
N PHE A 50 -4.14 -3.36 3.46
CA PHE A 50 -4.18 -4.60 2.69
C PHE A 50 -4.76 -5.77 3.49
N ARG A 51 -4.41 -5.92 4.77
CA ARG A 51 -5.01 -6.94 5.65
C ARG A 51 -6.52 -6.72 5.87
N SER A 52 -6.94 -5.45 5.93
CA SER A 52 -8.38 -5.11 5.96
C SER A 52 -9.06 -5.59 4.68
N TRP A 53 -8.52 -5.25 3.50
CA TRP A 53 -9.07 -5.69 2.22
C TRP A 53 -9.10 -7.21 2.07
N VAL A 54 -8.05 -7.93 2.48
CA VAL A 54 -8.03 -9.40 2.53
C VAL A 54 -9.21 -9.93 3.34
N THR A 55 -9.44 -9.34 4.53
CA THR A 55 -10.57 -9.72 5.39
C THR A 55 -11.92 -9.48 4.70
N GLN A 56 -12.06 -8.38 3.97
CA GLN A 56 -13.29 -8.07 3.25
C GLN A 56 -13.49 -8.94 2.00
N LEU A 57 -12.42 -9.33 1.30
CA LEU A 57 -12.47 -10.32 0.23
C LEU A 57 -12.84 -11.72 0.75
N TYR A 58 -12.42 -12.09 1.97
CA TYR A 58 -12.89 -13.31 2.61
C TYR A 58 -14.39 -13.27 2.92
N GLN A 59 -14.90 -12.14 3.44
CA GLN A 59 -16.33 -11.97 3.65
C GLN A 59 -17.12 -11.99 2.34
N TYR A 60 -16.56 -11.40 1.28
CA TYR A 60 -17.11 -11.48 -0.08
C TYR A 60 -17.21 -12.94 -0.53
N LYS A 61 -16.12 -13.70 -0.48
CA LYS A 61 -16.08 -15.12 -0.86
C LYS A 61 -17.02 -15.95 0.01
N GLU A 62 -17.15 -15.67 1.30
CA GLU A 62 -18.11 -16.35 2.17
C GLU A 62 -19.55 -16.09 1.72
N HIS A 63 -19.87 -14.86 1.34
CA HIS A 63 -21.21 -14.46 0.90
C HIS A 63 -21.58 -15.04 -0.46
N TYR A 64 -20.70 -14.89 -1.45
CA TYR A 64 -20.96 -15.25 -2.84
C TYR A 64 -20.49 -16.65 -3.23
N LYS A 65 -19.61 -17.27 -2.43
CA LYS A 65 -18.92 -18.56 -2.67
C LYS A 65 -17.81 -18.54 -3.72
N TYR A 66 -17.53 -17.37 -4.30
CA TYR A 66 -16.43 -17.11 -5.22
C TYR A 66 -15.85 -15.73 -4.92
N PHE A 67 -14.60 -15.47 -5.32
CA PHE A 67 -14.01 -14.12 -5.26
C PHE A 67 -14.63 -13.20 -6.32
N PRO A 68 -14.51 -11.86 -6.23
CA PRO A 68 -15.00 -10.96 -7.25
C PRO A 68 -14.64 -11.42 -8.68
N PRO A 69 -15.59 -11.46 -9.64
CA PRO A 69 -15.37 -11.98 -10.99
C PRO A 69 -14.12 -11.46 -11.69
N PHE A 70 -13.80 -10.16 -11.59
CA PHE A 70 -12.59 -9.61 -12.21
C PHE A 70 -11.30 -10.25 -11.69
N LEU A 71 -11.29 -10.75 -10.44
CA LEU A 71 -10.15 -11.47 -9.86
C LEU A 71 -10.00 -12.92 -10.36
N LEU A 72 -10.93 -13.36 -11.21
CA LEU A 72 -11.01 -14.73 -11.76
C LEU A 72 -10.86 -14.74 -13.29
N GLU A 73 -10.54 -13.61 -13.91
CA GLU A 73 -10.39 -13.48 -15.36
C GLU A 73 -9.06 -14.04 -15.87
N GLU A 74 -7.99 -13.87 -15.08
CA GLU A 74 -6.66 -14.40 -15.36
C GLU A 74 -6.42 -15.75 -14.67
N ASP A 75 -5.40 -16.48 -15.14
CA ASP A 75 -4.97 -17.73 -14.51
C ASP A 75 -4.53 -17.50 -13.04
N GLU A 76 -4.75 -18.49 -12.17
CA GLU A 76 -4.33 -18.41 -10.77
C GLU A 76 -2.83 -18.12 -10.66
N GLY A 77 -2.47 -17.16 -9.82
CA GLY A 77 -1.08 -16.74 -9.61
C GLY A 77 -0.63 -15.56 -10.46
N VAL A 78 -1.42 -15.16 -11.47
CA VAL A 78 -1.21 -13.93 -12.23
C VAL A 78 -1.78 -12.75 -11.43
N PRO A 79 -0.97 -11.74 -11.05
CA PRO A 79 -1.46 -10.60 -10.30
C PRO A 79 -2.26 -9.63 -11.17
N ILE A 80 -3.43 -9.23 -10.67
CA ILE A 80 -4.20 -8.12 -11.24
C ILE A 80 -3.73 -6.83 -10.62
N VAL A 81 -3.42 -5.83 -11.46
CA VAL A 81 -2.88 -4.54 -11.02
C VAL A 81 -3.99 -3.51 -10.96
N LEU A 82 -4.23 -2.95 -9.78
CA LEU A 82 -5.30 -1.97 -9.54
C LEU A 82 -5.00 -0.56 -10.09
N SER A 83 -3.85 -0.37 -10.76
CA SER A 83 -3.55 0.90 -11.43
C SER A 83 -4.38 1.10 -12.69
N GLU A 84 -4.87 0.02 -13.30
CA GLU A 84 -5.74 0.07 -14.46
C GLU A 84 -7.16 0.49 -14.06
N ASP A 85 -7.78 1.37 -14.84
CA ASP A 85 -9.05 2.00 -14.46
C ASP A 85 -10.19 0.98 -14.29
N GLU A 86 -10.24 -0.06 -15.15
CA GLU A 86 -11.22 -1.15 -15.06
C GLU A 86 -11.04 -2.00 -13.80
N SER A 87 -9.79 -2.37 -13.49
CA SER A 87 -9.44 -3.14 -12.30
C SER A 87 -9.69 -2.33 -11.01
N HIS A 88 -9.35 -1.04 -11.02
CA HIS A 88 -9.66 -0.11 -9.93
C HIS A 88 -11.16 -0.04 -9.66
N GLU A 89 -11.95 0.26 -10.71
CA GLU A 89 -13.40 0.39 -10.61
C GLU A 89 -14.04 -0.92 -10.13
N SER A 90 -13.63 -2.06 -10.70
CA SER A 90 -14.12 -3.39 -10.33
C SER A 90 -13.80 -3.73 -8.87
N PHE A 91 -12.60 -3.43 -8.38
CA PHE A 91 -12.22 -3.66 -6.99
C PHE A 91 -13.06 -2.82 -6.02
N VAL A 92 -13.22 -1.53 -6.31
CA VAL A 92 -14.03 -0.62 -5.49
C VAL A 92 -15.49 -1.08 -5.46
N ILE A 93 -16.06 -1.42 -6.62
CA ILE A 93 -17.45 -1.91 -6.71
C ILE A 93 -17.62 -3.24 -5.99
N ALA A 94 -16.67 -4.16 -6.13
CA ALA A 94 -16.71 -5.46 -5.47
C ALA A 94 -16.83 -5.32 -3.95
N LEU A 95 -16.06 -4.41 -3.34
CA LEU A 95 -16.03 -4.23 -1.89
C LEU A 95 -17.06 -3.22 -1.36
N LYS A 96 -17.36 -2.13 -2.08
CA LYS A 96 -18.31 -1.09 -1.64
C LYS A 96 -19.73 -1.35 -2.10
N GLY A 97 -19.91 -1.91 -3.29
CA GLY A 97 -21.22 -2.02 -3.97
C GLY A 97 -21.68 -0.73 -4.67
N MET A 98 -20.80 0.27 -4.76
CA MET A 98 -21.03 1.55 -5.43
C MET A 98 -19.86 1.88 -6.36
N LYS A 99 -20.12 2.70 -7.38
CA LYS A 99 -19.07 3.25 -8.24
C LYS A 99 -18.40 4.42 -7.53
N TRP A 100 -17.10 4.54 -7.67
CA TRP A 100 -16.35 5.72 -7.26
C TRP A 100 -15.95 6.52 -8.50
N ASP A 101 -16.15 7.83 -8.46
CA ASP A 101 -15.66 8.74 -9.50
C ASP A 101 -14.38 9.42 -9.00
N PRO A 102 -13.18 9.07 -9.51
CA PRO A 102 -11.92 9.64 -9.05
C PRO A 102 -11.82 11.15 -9.28
N ASN A 103 -12.46 11.69 -10.33
CA ASN A 103 -12.36 13.10 -10.68
C ASN A 103 -13.24 13.97 -9.78
N ALA A 104 -14.45 13.49 -9.48
CA ALA A 104 -15.37 14.16 -8.57
C ALA A 104 -15.10 13.84 -7.10
N MET A 105 -14.38 12.75 -6.81
CA MET A 105 -14.21 12.16 -5.49
C MET A 105 -15.56 11.88 -4.80
N GLU A 106 -16.50 11.33 -5.56
CA GLU A 106 -17.87 11.08 -5.12
C GLU A 106 -18.33 9.63 -5.41
N TRP A 107 -19.16 9.11 -4.50
CA TRP A 107 -19.82 7.82 -4.67
C TRP A 107 -21.04 7.95 -5.56
N GLN A 108 -21.11 7.12 -6.59
CA GLN A 108 -22.21 7.07 -7.55
C GLN A 108 -22.93 5.71 -7.51
N PRO A 109 -24.26 5.68 -7.68
CA PRO A 109 -24.98 4.43 -7.84
C PRO A 109 -24.58 3.76 -9.17
N LEU A 110 -24.55 2.42 -9.17
CA LEU A 110 -24.33 1.65 -10.39
C LEU A 110 -25.52 1.76 -11.33
N GLU A 111 -25.27 2.06 -12.61
CA GLU A 111 -26.29 2.12 -13.64
C GLU A 111 -27.02 0.77 -13.79
N GLN A 112 -28.32 0.82 -14.09
CA GLN A 112 -29.09 -0.39 -14.36
C GLN A 112 -28.61 -1.05 -15.64
N GLY A 113 -28.22 -2.32 -15.57
CA GLY A 113 -27.75 -3.10 -16.72
C GLY A 113 -26.24 -3.02 -16.98
N SER A 114 -25.46 -2.28 -16.19
CA SER A 114 -24.00 -2.31 -16.26
C SER A 114 -23.44 -3.69 -15.88
N GLU A 115 -22.50 -4.22 -16.68
CA GLU A 115 -21.77 -5.48 -16.41
C GLU A 115 -20.96 -5.40 -15.11
N LEU A 116 -20.54 -4.20 -14.69
CA LEU A 116 -19.84 -3.97 -13.42
C LEU A 116 -20.68 -4.38 -12.20
N ARG A 117 -22.01 -4.49 -12.35
CA ARG A 117 -22.87 -5.02 -11.29
C ARG A 117 -22.57 -6.48 -10.97
N ASP A 118 -22.01 -7.24 -11.89
CA ASP A 118 -21.63 -8.63 -11.64
C ASP A 118 -20.50 -8.73 -10.62
N GLN A 119 -19.70 -7.67 -10.46
CA GLN A 119 -18.69 -7.57 -9.41
C GLN A 119 -19.29 -7.56 -8.00
N ASN A 120 -20.54 -7.08 -7.84
CA ASN A 120 -21.26 -7.13 -6.57
C ASN A 120 -22.77 -7.11 -6.81
N ARG A 121 -23.32 -8.26 -7.20
CA ARG A 121 -24.70 -8.39 -7.72
C ARG A 121 -25.78 -7.86 -6.77
N LYS A 122 -25.54 -7.93 -5.46
CA LYS A 122 -26.47 -7.45 -4.43
C LYS A 122 -26.14 -6.06 -3.89
N ALA A 123 -25.14 -5.38 -4.46
CA ALA A 123 -24.63 -4.08 -3.99
C ALA A 123 -24.39 -4.08 -2.47
N ARG A 124 -23.83 -5.18 -1.95
CA ARG A 124 -23.57 -5.33 -0.53
C ARG A 124 -22.30 -4.58 -0.19
N GLU A 125 -22.36 -3.68 0.78
CA GLU A 125 -21.16 -3.09 1.34
C GLU A 125 -20.41 -4.13 2.18
N PHE A 126 -19.24 -4.55 1.72
CA PHE A 126 -18.27 -5.30 2.51
C PHE A 126 -17.30 -4.33 3.17
N HIS A 127 -16.77 -3.36 2.44
CA HIS A 127 -15.78 -2.41 2.94
C HIS A 127 -16.31 -0.98 2.88
N SER A 128 -16.06 -0.21 3.94
CA SER A 128 -16.28 1.23 3.95
C SER A 128 -14.94 1.92 3.75
N PHE A 129 -14.60 2.22 2.49
CA PHE A 129 -13.36 2.92 2.17
C PHE A 129 -13.27 4.29 2.84
N SER A 130 -12.11 4.59 3.41
CA SER A 130 -11.74 5.93 3.91
C SER A 130 -10.85 6.69 2.93
N GLU A 131 -10.73 8.01 3.13
CA GLU A 131 -9.96 8.90 2.25
C GLU A 131 -8.49 8.48 2.10
N ASP A 132 -7.93 7.81 3.11
CA ASP A 132 -6.54 7.42 3.13
C ASP A 132 -6.20 6.14 2.36
N GLU A 133 -7.21 5.52 1.77
CA GLU A 133 -7.07 4.42 0.82
C GLU A 133 -7.01 4.92 -0.64
N PHE A 134 -7.23 6.22 -0.84
CA PHE A 134 -7.15 6.89 -2.13
C PHE A 134 -5.98 7.89 -2.17
N GLY A 135 -5.30 7.96 -3.30
CA GLY A 135 -4.28 8.96 -3.58
C GLY A 135 -4.88 10.33 -3.89
N SER A 136 -4.02 11.33 -4.10
CA SER A 136 -4.45 12.71 -4.41
C SER A 136 -5.27 12.84 -5.70
N GLU A 137 -5.13 11.87 -6.61
CA GLU A 137 -5.88 11.81 -7.87
C GLU A 137 -7.21 11.03 -7.75
N GLY A 138 -7.58 10.61 -6.55
CA GLY A 138 -8.82 9.88 -6.29
C GLY A 138 -8.77 8.38 -6.63
N TYR A 139 -7.65 7.86 -7.12
CA TYR A 139 -7.49 6.41 -7.35
C TYR A 139 -7.02 5.69 -6.11
N LEU A 140 -7.28 4.38 -6.02
CA LEU A 140 -6.74 3.55 -4.94
C LEU A 140 -5.21 3.65 -4.95
N ALA A 141 -4.64 3.88 -3.77
CA ALA A 141 -3.21 4.05 -3.64
C ALA A 141 -2.71 3.52 -2.30
N ASP A 142 -1.42 3.17 -2.27
CA ASP A 142 -0.71 2.93 -1.04
C ASP A 142 -0.46 4.24 -0.25
N SER A 143 0.20 4.12 0.90
CA SER A 143 0.51 5.26 1.77
C SER A 143 1.50 6.29 1.18
N TRP A 144 2.08 6.03 0.00
CA TRP A 144 2.96 6.93 -0.75
C TRP A 144 2.28 7.51 -1.99
N GLY A 145 1.05 7.10 -2.30
CA GLY A 145 0.34 7.52 -3.52
C GLY A 145 0.57 6.58 -4.71
N GLY A 146 1.26 5.45 -4.51
CA GLY A 146 1.49 4.43 -5.52
C GLY A 146 0.22 3.66 -5.88
N ARG A 147 -0.11 3.63 -7.17
CA ARG A 147 -1.30 2.95 -7.71
C ARG A 147 -1.06 1.48 -8.08
N LYS A 148 0.20 1.04 -8.19
CA LYS A 148 0.61 -0.30 -8.66
C LYS A 148 0.40 -1.36 -7.56
N ILE A 149 -0.82 -1.45 -7.04
CA ILE A 149 -1.23 -2.45 -6.06
C ILE A 149 -1.60 -3.72 -6.81
N ASN A 150 -0.98 -4.83 -6.44
CA ASN A 150 -1.17 -6.14 -7.06
C ASN A 150 -2.07 -6.99 -6.16
N VAL A 151 -3.01 -7.70 -6.75
CA VAL A 151 -3.94 -8.60 -6.06
C VAL A 151 -3.90 -9.98 -6.72
N VAL A 152 -3.76 -11.02 -5.89
CA VAL A 152 -3.88 -12.42 -6.30
C VAL A 152 -4.80 -13.15 -5.34
N VAL A 153 -5.53 -14.15 -5.84
CA VAL A 153 -6.49 -14.93 -5.05
C VAL A 153 -6.36 -16.43 -5.33
N ASP A 154 -6.68 -17.23 -4.32
CA ASP A 154 -6.79 -18.69 -4.39
C ASP A 154 -8.10 -19.06 -5.09
N GLN A 155 -7.99 -19.39 -6.39
CA GLN A 155 -9.15 -19.67 -7.25
C GLN A 155 -9.65 -21.11 -7.04
N ASP A 156 -8.75 -22.07 -6.88
CA ASP A 156 -9.10 -23.49 -6.76
C ASP A 156 -9.53 -23.93 -5.33
N GLY A 157 -9.23 -23.11 -4.33
CA GLY A 157 -9.62 -23.31 -2.94
C GLY A 157 -8.70 -24.22 -2.13
N ASP A 158 -7.49 -24.52 -2.60
CA ASP A 158 -6.53 -25.38 -1.91
C ASP A 158 -5.82 -24.69 -0.72
N GLY A 159 -5.99 -23.37 -0.59
CA GLY A 159 -5.44 -22.54 0.48
C GLY A 159 -4.00 -22.08 0.29
N ILE A 160 -3.43 -22.29 -0.91
CA ILE A 160 -2.16 -21.70 -1.34
C ILE A 160 -2.39 -20.95 -2.67
N ILE A 161 -1.46 -20.06 -3.01
CA ILE A 161 -1.42 -19.41 -4.32
C ILE A 161 0.00 -19.57 -4.83
N LYS A 162 0.15 -20.22 -5.99
CA LYS A 162 1.45 -20.30 -6.68
C LYS A 162 1.56 -19.16 -7.67
N LEU A 163 2.46 -18.23 -7.41
CA LEU A 163 2.64 -17.06 -8.25
C LEU A 163 3.25 -17.44 -9.61
N GLU A 164 2.86 -16.70 -10.65
CA GLU A 164 3.51 -16.81 -11.95
C GLU A 164 4.98 -16.39 -11.88
N THR A 165 5.83 -16.94 -12.77
CA THR A 165 7.27 -16.67 -12.74
C THR A 165 7.59 -15.18 -12.88
N ALA A 166 6.87 -14.45 -13.73
CA ALA A 166 7.10 -13.01 -13.94
C ALA A 166 6.80 -12.18 -12.67
N ALA A 167 5.76 -12.55 -11.92
CA ALA A 167 5.43 -11.93 -10.62
C ALA A 167 6.49 -12.24 -9.57
N VAL A 168 6.94 -13.50 -9.49
CA VAL A 168 8.02 -13.90 -8.57
C VAL A 168 9.30 -13.14 -8.86
N ASP A 169 9.69 -13.02 -10.13
CA ASP A 169 10.90 -12.28 -10.51
C ASP A 169 10.82 -10.81 -10.12
N LYS A 170 9.66 -10.15 -10.31
CA LYS A 170 9.43 -8.77 -9.84
C LYS A 170 9.54 -8.64 -8.32
N ILE A 171 8.90 -9.55 -7.56
CA ILE A 171 8.96 -9.55 -6.09
C ILE A 171 10.41 -9.75 -5.62
N VAL A 172 11.12 -10.73 -6.19
CA VAL A 172 12.52 -11.00 -5.86
C VAL A 172 13.41 -9.79 -6.16
N SER A 173 13.26 -9.16 -7.33
CA SER A 173 14.00 -7.94 -7.65
C SER A 173 13.73 -6.81 -6.67
N ALA A 174 12.47 -6.59 -6.29
CA ALA A 174 12.11 -5.53 -5.35
C ALA A 174 12.59 -5.80 -3.91
N LEU A 175 12.60 -7.06 -3.47
CA LEU A 175 13.10 -7.45 -2.15
C LEU A 175 14.62 -7.27 -2.02
N LYS A 176 15.38 -7.36 -3.11
CA LYS A 176 16.84 -7.14 -3.11
C LYS A 176 17.26 -5.69 -2.82
N GLU A 177 16.33 -4.75 -2.91
CA GLU A 177 16.57 -3.36 -2.50
C GLU A 177 16.51 -3.20 -0.97
N GLU A 178 15.89 -4.15 -0.25
CA GLU A 178 15.70 -4.11 1.20
C GLU A 178 16.51 -5.19 1.95
N TYR A 179 16.73 -6.35 1.33
CA TYR A 179 17.38 -7.52 1.92
C TYR A 179 18.62 -7.96 1.13
N ASP A 180 19.49 -8.75 1.75
CA ASP A 180 20.68 -9.32 1.09
C ASP A 180 20.29 -10.21 -0.11
N SER A 181 20.97 -10.02 -1.24
CA SER A 181 20.62 -10.73 -2.48
C SER A 181 20.77 -12.25 -2.37
N GLU A 182 21.76 -12.75 -1.62
CA GLU A 182 21.96 -14.20 -1.47
C GLU A 182 20.82 -14.82 -0.67
N ILE A 183 20.35 -14.13 0.37
CA ILE A 183 19.18 -14.53 1.17
C ILE A 183 17.92 -14.56 0.30
N VAL A 184 17.65 -13.49 -0.46
CA VAL A 184 16.46 -13.41 -1.31
C VAL A 184 16.47 -14.50 -2.40
N ASP A 185 17.62 -14.73 -3.04
CA ASP A 185 17.76 -15.76 -4.08
C ASP A 185 17.54 -17.18 -3.50
N ALA A 186 18.06 -17.46 -2.30
CA ALA A 186 17.81 -18.72 -1.61
C ALA A 186 16.33 -18.91 -1.21
N ALA A 187 15.61 -17.82 -0.96
CA ALA A 187 14.21 -17.82 -0.59
C ALA A 187 13.23 -17.87 -1.78
N LYS A 188 13.70 -17.73 -3.03
CA LYS A 188 12.86 -17.61 -4.24
C LYS A 188 11.74 -18.66 -4.34
N GLU A 189 12.07 -19.93 -4.12
CA GLU A 189 11.08 -21.03 -4.16
C GLU A 189 10.00 -20.87 -3.08
N LYS A 190 10.36 -20.41 -1.88
CA LYS A 190 9.40 -20.16 -0.79
C LYS A 190 8.54 -18.93 -1.08
N ILE A 191 9.12 -17.88 -1.66
CA ILE A 191 8.44 -16.64 -2.07
C ILE A 191 7.42 -16.91 -3.18
N SER A 192 7.69 -17.89 -4.05
CA SER A 192 6.78 -18.28 -5.13
C SER A 192 5.41 -18.80 -4.65
N VAL A 193 5.27 -19.13 -3.36
CA VAL A 193 4.03 -19.67 -2.78
C VAL A 193 3.54 -18.80 -1.63
N ILE A 194 2.35 -18.22 -1.81
CA ILE A 194 1.61 -17.56 -0.74
C ILE A 194 0.75 -18.61 -0.05
N ARG A 195 0.86 -18.72 1.27
CA ARG A 195 0.08 -19.68 2.09
C ARG A 195 -1.15 -19.03 2.70
N GLU A 196 -1.84 -18.23 1.90
CA GLU A 196 -3.06 -17.50 2.23
C GLU A 196 -3.98 -17.53 1.01
N LYS A 197 -5.27 -17.24 1.20
CA LYS A 197 -6.26 -17.29 0.11
C LYS A 197 -6.32 -16.01 -0.72
N VAL A 198 -5.71 -14.93 -0.25
CA VAL A 198 -5.58 -13.65 -0.94
C VAL A 198 -4.20 -13.09 -0.62
N GLY A 199 -3.46 -12.67 -1.65
CA GLY A 199 -2.25 -11.87 -1.52
C GLY A 199 -2.48 -10.49 -2.10
N ILE A 200 -2.19 -9.44 -1.32
CA ILE A 200 -2.17 -8.05 -1.82
C ILE A 200 -0.81 -7.47 -1.53
N TYR A 201 -0.18 -6.85 -2.52
CA TYR A 201 1.14 -6.26 -2.34
C TYR A 201 1.43 -5.08 -3.27
N VAL A 202 2.30 -4.21 -2.79
CA VAL A 202 2.98 -3.19 -3.60
C VAL A 202 4.48 -3.40 -3.46
N LEU A 203 5.21 -3.08 -4.53
CA LEU A 203 6.65 -3.29 -4.63
C LEU A 203 7.36 -1.94 -4.68
N TYR A 204 8.62 -1.96 -4.25
CA TYR A 204 9.53 -0.84 -4.37
C TYR A 204 9.56 -0.27 -5.80
N ASP A 205 9.41 1.05 -5.91
CA ASP A 205 9.43 1.76 -7.19
C ASP A 205 10.77 2.47 -7.42
N GLY A 206 11.70 1.76 -8.07
CA GLY A 206 13.02 2.31 -8.43
C GLY A 206 13.01 3.37 -9.54
N THR A 207 11.86 3.68 -10.14
CA THR A 207 11.77 4.71 -11.20
C THR A 207 11.75 6.14 -10.65
N GLY A 208 11.37 6.30 -9.38
CA GLY A 208 11.16 7.59 -8.75
C GLY A 208 9.84 8.28 -9.14
N GLU A 209 8.95 7.61 -9.88
CA GLU A 209 7.57 8.08 -10.08
C GLU A 209 6.82 8.16 -8.75
N THR A 210 7.08 7.19 -7.87
CA THR A 210 6.53 7.12 -6.51
C THR A 210 7.62 6.77 -5.51
N GLU A 211 7.39 7.06 -4.23
CA GLU A 211 8.25 6.62 -3.12
C GLU A 211 7.77 5.29 -2.53
N SER A 212 7.07 4.48 -3.32
CA SER A 212 6.45 3.23 -2.85
C SER A 212 7.54 2.27 -2.37
N GLU A 213 7.35 1.71 -1.18
CA GLU A 213 8.21 0.66 -0.62
C GLU A 213 7.48 -0.68 -0.65
N ASN A 214 8.24 -1.76 -0.44
CA ASN A 214 7.68 -3.10 -0.35
C ASN A 214 6.66 -3.22 0.80
N ALA A 215 5.43 -3.61 0.49
CA ALA A 215 4.43 -3.93 1.49
C ALA A 215 3.54 -5.09 1.03
N PHE A 216 3.36 -6.06 1.91
CA PHE A 216 2.64 -7.31 1.62
C PHE A 216 1.55 -7.53 2.68
N SER A 217 0.40 -8.06 2.27
CA SER A 217 -0.67 -8.44 3.20
C SER A 217 -0.25 -9.59 4.13
N TRP A 218 0.59 -10.49 3.63
CA TRP A 218 1.18 -11.62 4.36
C TRP A 218 2.57 -11.29 4.91
N ASP A 219 3.03 -12.11 5.85
CA ASP A 219 4.38 -12.02 6.38
C ASP A 219 5.38 -12.62 5.39
N ILE A 220 6.04 -11.75 4.60
CA ILE A 220 7.11 -12.12 3.66
C ILE A 220 8.44 -12.34 4.38
N ALA A 221 8.68 -11.63 5.48
CA ALA A 221 9.94 -11.62 6.21
C ALA A 221 10.28 -13.00 6.79
N LYS A 222 9.25 -13.79 7.13
CA LYS A 222 9.41 -15.20 7.55
C LYS A 222 10.19 -16.09 6.58
N TYR A 223 10.35 -15.68 5.32
CA TYR A 223 11.13 -16.42 4.31
C TYR A 223 12.55 -15.89 4.16
N LEU A 224 12.84 -14.72 4.72
CA LEU A 224 14.07 -13.95 4.56
C LEU A 224 14.89 -13.89 5.85
N ASP A 225 14.31 -14.23 7.01
CA ASP A 225 15.07 -14.35 8.25
C ASP A 225 16.00 -15.59 8.20
N GLU A 226 17.28 -15.38 8.50
CA GLU A 226 18.21 -16.45 8.85
C GLU A 226 17.77 -17.07 10.20
N GLU A 227 17.38 -18.34 10.21
CA GLU A 227 17.32 -19.13 11.46
C GLU A 227 18.73 -19.38 12.04
#